data_AF-A0A2T5NE74-F1
#
_entry.id   AF-A0A2T5NE74-F1
#
_cell.length_a   1.000
_cell.length_b   1.000
_cell.length_c   1.000
_cell.angle_alpha   90.00
_cell.angle_beta   90.00
_cell.angle_gamma   90.00
#
_symmetry.space_group_name_H-M   'P 1'
#
loop_
_entity.id
_entity.type
_entity.pdbx_description
1 polymer ?
#
loop_
_entity_poly.entity_id
_entity_poly.type
_entity_poly.pdbx_seq_one_letter_code
_entity_poly.pdbx_strand_id
1 'polypeptide(L)'
;MKSLPRNARIKGEPFLPNRFIFGDAVDDQGLEGSEYLIHTETPAFVCRLLGDDDTDFPGREREGLVSAMLFDEADNVTVYVCNLRLRLFDFNFSNEDEMPTVGQLQAICDEAMQAYQRLHKAYADREAAGPVPREMRAGPTEPLPPAERGRAVNQLVELARRAVDQPMDRAQLAGEVQMALAAGDQAVFTESQLALLSQPAARQLLVNCARDAIAFPEVMRKDGAVVSFELWALPFAFSRAQGGVWWHFPQLERLEVALADALEVPEQSILWISPTLFTLEMLNERACQDLVQLAPVMDAGCDFAPLDPDSSRATYEAARKTNEPQLVLAWIPFLVERGALPPEQARRLARKALDAAMPLVQQAVGAEMEYGEAELFAPLPWWEAVQTGVRAWNRKRLGVTAALLAASAGGVQELEAVAEYQPELQGYEVGFRLRGREESAAHAPWLVTPDVAPERDEAWRDLAECLKEAGIPLSETLAKFH
;
A
#
# COMPACT_ATOMS: atom_id res chain seq x y z
N MET A 1 -15.28 36.21 -13.57
CA MET A 1 -14.26 37.12 -13.00
C MET A 1 -13.79 38.07 -14.11
N LYS A 2 -13.44 39.33 -13.79
CA LYS A 2 -12.95 40.31 -14.79
C LYS A 2 -11.45 40.53 -14.59
N SER A 3 -10.69 40.60 -15.68
CA SER A 3 -9.27 40.94 -15.65
C SER A 3 -9.08 42.39 -15.18
N LEU A 4 -8.09 42.61 -14.33
CA LEU A 4 -7.68 43.96 -13.94
C LEU A 4 -6.91 44.62 -15.11
N PRO A 5 -7.12 45.92 -15.39
CA PRO A 5 -6.31 46.67 -16.34
C PRO A 5 -4.82 46.59 -15.97
N ARG A 6 -3.94 46.60 -16.98
CA ARG A 6 -2.48 46.44 -16.82
C ARG A 6 -1.82 47.41 -15.82
N ASN A 7 -2.45 48.56 -15.59
CA ASN A 7 -1.94 49.64 -14.74
C ASN A 7 -2.80 49.85 -13.47
N ALA A 8 -3.76 48.96 -13.21
CA ALA A 8 -4.58 49.06 -12.03
C ALA A 8 -3.74 48.68 -10.80
N ARG A 9 -3.79 49.51 -9.76
CA ARG A 9 -3.27 49.12 -8.44
C ARG A 9 -4.06 47.91 -7.96
N ILE A 10 -3.33 46.89 -7.49
CA ILE A 10 -3.93 45.71 -6.87
C ILE A 10 -4.71 46.20 -5.64
N LYS A 11 -6.01 45.87 -5.59
CA LYS A 11 -6.86 46.21 -4.46
C LYS A 11 -6.78 45.09 -3.42
N GLY A 12 -6.37 45.44 -2.22
CA GLY A 12 -6.23 44.54 -1.07
C GLY A 12 -5.31 45.20 -0.04
N GLU A 13 -5.52 44.94 1.24
CA GLU A 13 -4.49 45.25 2.23
C GLU A 13 -3.34 44.24 2.05
N PRO A 14 -2.08 44.69 2.01
CA PRO A 14 -0.96 43.76 2.02
C PRO A 14 -0.99 43.03 3.36
N PHE A 15 -1.43 41.78 3.35
CA PHE A 15 -1.20 40.90 4.47
C PHE A 15 0.30 40.64 4.51
N LEU A 16 1.00 41.23 5.47
CA LEU A 16 2.42 40.95 5.64
C LEU A 16 2.55 39.45 5.99
N PRO A 17 3.40 38.70 5.27
CA PRO A 17 3.70 37.32 5.64
C PRO A 17 4.35 37.26 7.04
N ASN A 18 4.67 36.04 7.50
CA ASN A 18 5.31 35.83 8.79
C ASN A 18 6.56 36.73 8.97
N ARG A 19 6.86 37.11 10.21
CA ARG A 19 7.95 38.06 10.55
C ARG A 19 9.32 37.60 10.07
N PHE A 20 9.56 36.29 10.11
CA PHE A 20 10.76 35.63 9.59
C PHE A 20 10.38 34.66 8.48
N ILE A 21 11.07 34.74 7.34
CA ILE A 21 10.95 33.81 6.22
C ILE A 21 12.34 33.25 5.95
N PHE A 22 12.46 31.92 5.98
CA PHE A 22 13.66 31.19 5.61
C PHE A 22 13.45 30.58 4.23
N GLY A 23 14.45 30.60 3.38
CA GLY A 23 14.32 30.01 2.05
C GLY A 23 15.65 29.69 1.41
N ASP A 24 15.61 28.76 0.47
CA ASP A 24 16.75 28.35 -0.33
C ASP A 24 16.73 29.03 -1.69
N ALA A 25 17.91 29.16 -2.30
CA ALA A 25 18.06 29.58 -3.68
C ALA A 25 18.60 28.43 -4.54
N VAL A 26 18.10 28.35 -5.77
CA VAL A 26 18.56 27.39 -6.78
C VAL A 26 19.04 28.18 -7.99
N ASP A 27 20.26 27.87 -8.45
CA ASP A 27 20.85 28.40 -9.67
C ASP A 27 21.17 27.28 -10.68
N ASP A 28 21.82 27.62 -11.79
CA ASP A 28 22.20 26.67 -12.84
C ASP A 28 23.19 25.58 -12.36
N GLN A 29 23.82 25.76 -11.19
CA GLN A 29 24.72 24.80 -10.54
C GLN A 29 24.04 23.98 -9.42
N GLY A 30 22.78 24.29 -9.09
CA GLY A 30 21.98 23.56 -8.12
C GLY A 30 21.60 24.41 -6.91
N LEU A 31 21.42 23.76 -5.77
CA LEU A 31 21.09 24.45 -4.51
C LEU A 31 22.30 25.24 -4.03
N GLU A 32 22.11 26.53 -3.72
CA GLU A 32 23.16 27.35 -3.13
C GLU A 32 23.58 26.78 -1.76
N GLY A 33 24.86 26.91 -1.41
CA GLY A 33 25.38 26.47 -0.11
C GLY A 33 24.96 27.33 1.08
N SER A 34 24.16 28.37 0.85
CA SER A 34 23.63 29.28 1.87
C SER A 34 22.12 29.43 1.73
N GLU A 35 21.43 29.46 2.86
CA GLU A 35 20.02 29.82 2.93
C GLU A 35 19.87 31.34 3.03
N TYR A 36 18.63 31.83 2.95
CA TYR A 36 18.29 33.24 3.07
C TYR A 36 17.29 33.46 4.19
N LEU A 37 17.49 34.54 4.95
CA LEU A 37 16.56 35.03 5.94
C LEU A 37 16.00 36.39 5.49
N ILE A 38 14.67 36.49 5.47
CA ILE A 38 13.94 37.75 5.27
C ILE A 38 13.26 38.13 6.58
N HIS A 39 13.58 39.33 7.08
CA HIS A 39 12.84 39.99 8.15
C HIS A 39 11.89 41.02 7.54
N THR A 40 10.59 40.85 7.78
CA THR A 40 9.53 41.60 7.08
C THR A 40 9.01 42.81 7.85
N GLU A 41 9.39 42.96 9.12
CA GLU A 41 9.07 44.12 9.96
C GLU A 41 10.22 45.12 9.97
N THR A 42 9.96 46.38 10.36
CA THR A 42 11.02 47.39 10.50
C THR A 42 12.02 47.00 11.59
N PRO A 43 13.34 46.94 11.30
CA PRO A 43 14.00 47.19 10.01
C PRO A 43 13.83 46.00 9.05
N ALA A 44 13.28 46.25 7.86
CA ALA A 44 13.08 45.17 6.89
C ALA A 44 14.39 44.88 6.14
N PHE A 45 14.83 43.63 6.16
CA PHE A 45 16.08 43.23 5.51
C PHE A 45 16.04 41.81 4.95
N VAL A 46 16.98 41.55 4.05
CA VAL A 46 17.36 40.20 3.61
C VAL A 46 18.82 39.98 3.99
N CYS A 47 19.16 38.79 4.48
CA CYS A 47 20.54 38.37 4.70
C CYS A 47 20.72 36.89 4.35
N ARG A 48 21.97 36.47 4.23
CA ARG A 48 22.33 35.06 4.05
C ARG A 48 22.49 34.38 5.38
N LEU A 49 22.12 33.09 5.44
CA LEU A 49 22.29 32.19 6.56
C LEU A 49 23.18 31.01 6.14
N LEU A 50 24.22 30.76 6.93
CA LEU A 50 25.15 29.66 6.73
C LEU A 50 25.24 28.80 8.00
N GLY A 51 25.17 27.49 7.81
CA GLY A 51 25.41 26.48 8.84
C GLY A 51 26.89 26.08 8.97
N ASP A 52 27.20 25.32 10.01
CA ASP A 52 28.56 24.83 10.32
C ASP A 52 29.63 25.93 10.48
N ASP A 53 29.23 27.13 10.91
CA ASP A 53 30.15 28.25 11.12
C ASP A 53 30.86 28.18 12.48
N ASP A 54 32.19 28.25 12.46
CA ASP A 54 33.07 28.17 13.63
C ASP A 54 33.76 29.48 14.02
N THR A 55 33.20 30.63 13.61
CA THR A 55 33.76 31.95 13.93
C THR A 55 33.81 32.19 15.45
N ASP A 56 35.00 32.44 16.00
CA ASP A 56 35.17 32.64 17.45
C ASP A 56 34.54 33.97 17.92
N PHE A 57 33.91 33.96 19.11
CA PHE A 57 33.37 35.15 19.75
C PHE A 57 33.28 34.99 21.28
N PRO A 58 33.32 36.10 22.05
CA PRO A 58 33.30 36.03 23.51
C PRO A 58 32.04 35.33 24.06
N GLY A 59 32.24 34.21 24.75
CA GLY A 59 31.16 33.47 25.42
C GLY A 59 30.48 32.40 24.57
N ARG A 60 31.06 32.02 23.42
CA ARG A 60 30.59 30.93 22.55
C ARG A 60 30.32 29.61 23.31
N GLU A 61 31.19 29.25 24.26
CA GLU A 61 31.09 28.02 25.05
C GLU A 61 30.07 28.08 26.21
N ARG A 62 29.28 29.16 26.34
CA ARG A 62 28.29 29.28 27.43
C ARG A 62 27.00 28.53 27.10
N GLU A 63 26.32 28.06 28.16
CA GLU A 63 24.99 27.46 28.04
C GLU A 63 23.92 28.52 27.67
N GLY A 64 22.92 28.09 26.87
CA GLY A 64 21.88 28.95 26.32
C GLY A 64 22.25 29.57 24.96
N LEU A 65 21.34 30.26 24.29
CA LEU A 65 21.66 30.99 23.06
C LEU A 65 22.57 32.17 23.39
N VAL A 66 23.78 32.17 22.83
CA VAL A 66 24.73 33.29 22.93
C VAL A 66 25.19 33.68 21.54
N SER A 67 25.21 34.98 21.28
CA SER A 67 25.52 35.54 19.98
C SER A 67 26.41 36.78 20.07
N ALA A 68 26.97 37.17 18.94
CA ALA A 68 27.70 38.41 18.78
C ALA A 68 27.48 38.98 17.37
N MET A 69 27.47 40.30 17.28
CA MET A 69 27.65 41.02 16.02
C MET A 69 29.13 41.37 15.86
N LEU A 70 29.74 40.92 14.78
CA LEU A 70 31.13 41.17 14.44
C LEU A 70 31.21 41.97 13.14
N PHE A 71 32.36 42.60 12.92
CA PHE A 71 32.68 43.26 11.67
C PHE A 71 33.85 42.53 11.03
N ASP A 72 33.62 41.97 9.84
CA ASP A 72 34.64 41.31 9.06
C ASP A 72 35.37 42.37 8.22
N GLU A 73 36.60 42.69 8.61
CA GLU A 73 37.41 43.70 7.91
C GLU A 73 37.84 43.25 6.51
N ALA A 74 37.95 41.93 6.26
CA ALA A 74 38.42 41.42 4.98
C ALA A 74 37.35 41.59 3.89
N ASP A 75 36.11 41.30 4.25
CA ASP A 75 34.95 41.38 3.35
C ASP A 75 34.15 42.69 3.51
N ASN A 76 34.52 43.51 4.50
CA ASN A 76 33.87 44.79 4.84
C ASN A 76 32.36 44.62 5.09
N VAL A 77 31.99 43.56 5.81
CA VAL A 77 30.59 43.21 6.12
C VAL A 77 30.37 43.03 7.61
N THR A 78 29.16 43.36 8.05
CA THR A 78 28.68 43.03 9.39
C THR A 78 28.15 41.59 9.40
N VAL A 79 28.56 40.81 10.39
CA VAL A 79 28.16 39.41 10.54
C VAL A 79 27.57 39.18 11.93
N TYR A 80 26.51 38.38 11.99
CA TYR A 80 26.00 37.82 13.23
C TYR A 80 26.48 36.38 13.35
N VAL A 81 26.95 35.99 14.52
CA VAL A 81 27.36 34.62 14.84
C VAL A 81 26.74 34.18 16.15
N CYS A 82 26.44 32.89 16.28
CA CYS A 82 25.94 32.32 17.53
C CYS A 82 26.53 30.93 17.81
N ASN A 83 26.39 30.48 19.06
CA ASN A 83 26.90 29.19 19.51
C ASN A 83 26.14 27.97 18.97
N LEU A 84 25.15 28.18 18.09
CA LEU A 84 24.48 27.14 17.31
C LEU A 84 25.22 26.80 16.01
N ARG A 85 26.42 27.37 15.79
CA ARG A 85 27.20 27.24 14.55
C ARG A 85 26.45 27.78 13.33
N LEU A 86 25.72 28.88 13.53
CA LEU A 86 25.00 29.62 12.47
C LEU A 86 25.60 31.02 12.34
N ARG A 87 25.75 31.47 11.09
CA ARG A 87 26.21 32.81 10.71
C ARG A 87 25.18 33.50 9.82
N LEU A 88 24.88 34.76 10.12
CA LEU A 88 24.14 35.65 9.21
C LEU A 88 25.05 36.76 8.69
N PHE A 89 24.99 37.05 7.40
CA PHE A 89 25.84 38.03 6.74
C PHE A 89 25.17 38.60 5.48
N ASP A 90 25.80 39.59 4.83
CA ASP A 90 25.23 40.30 3.66
C ASP A 90 23.86 40.95 3.94
N PHE A 91 23.74 41.64 5.08
CA PHE A 91 22.50 42.35 5.44
C PHE A 91 22.19 43.46 4.44
N ASN A 92 21.05 43.32 3.75
CA ASN A 92 20.52 44.30 2.81
C ASN A 92 19.22 44.89 3.35
N PHE A 93 19.29 46.15 3.81
CA PHE A 93 18.15 46.86 4.38
C PHE A 93 17.33 47.53 3.27
N SER A 94 16.00 47.38 3.37
CA SER A 94 15.08 47.91 2.36
C SER A 94 14.98 49.44 2.37
N ASN A 95 15.38 50.10 3.47
CA ASN A 95 15.36 51.54 3.64
C ASN A 95 16.58 52.01 4.45
N GLU A 96 17.36 52.95 3.90
CA GLU A 96 18.55 53.51 4.56
C GLU A 96 18.20 54.30 5.83
N ASP A 97 17.00 54.91 5.88
CA ASP A 97 16.53 55.67 7.05
C ASP A 97 16.12 54.79 8.25
N GLU A 98 16.09 53.46 8.06
CA GLU A 98 15.64 52.48 9.06
C GLU A 98 16.78 51.54 9.53
N MET A 99 18.06 51.91 9.35
CA MET A 99 19.17 51.06 9.79
C MET A 99 19.16 50.82 11.31
N PRO A 100 19.17 49.55 11.78
CA PRO A 100 19.19 49.25 13.20
C PRO A 100 20.54 49.56 13.83
N THR A 101 20.53 49.77 15.15
CA THR A 101 21.75 49.67 15.96
C THR A 101 22.22 48.21 16.04
N VAL A 102 23.51 48.00 16.33
CA VAL A 102 24.11 46.66 16.51
C VAL A 102 23.30 45.80 17.48
N GLY A 103 22.90 46.36 18.63
CA GLY A 103 22.12 45.61 19.63
C GLY A 103 20.70 45.28 19.18
N GLN A 104 20.05 46.14 18.40
CA GLN A 104 18.74 45.86 17.83
C GLN A 104 18.82 44.76 16.77
N LEU A 105 19.81 44.82 15.87
CA LEU A 105 20.01 43.79 14.86
C LEU A 105 20.33 42.44 15.51
N GLN A 106 21.20 42.43 16.53
CA GLN A 106 21.52 41.22 17.28
C GLN A 106 20.27 40.57 17.90
N ALA A 107 19.40 41.36 18.54
CA ALA A 107 18.17 40.86 19.14
C ALA A 107 17.20 40.27 18.10
N ILE A 108 17.07 40.92 16.93
CA ILE A 108 16.26 40.39 15.82
C ILE A 108 16.84 39.07 15.31
N CYS A 109 18.17 38.98 15.15
CA CYS A 109 18.84 37.76 14.74
C CYS A 109 18.69 36.63 15.78
N ASP A 110 18.77 36.92 17.08
CA ASP A 110 18.54 35.94 18.15
C ASP A 110 17.12 35.35 18.08
N GLU A 111 16.11 36.20 17.88
CA GLU A 111 14.72 35.77 17.70
C GLU A 111 14.55 34.94 16.43
N ALA A 112 15.23 35.32 15.34
CA ALA A 112 15.24 34.56 14.09
C ALA A 112 15.85 33.17 14.30
N MET A 113 16.97 33.04 15.02
CA MET A 113 17.59 31.73 15.29
C MET A 113 16.70 30.84 16.15
N GLN A 114 15.97 31.40 17.12
CA GLN A 114 14.97 30.65 17.88
C GLN A 114 13.78 30.20 17.01
N ALA A 115 13.35 31.02 16.05
CA ALA A 115 12.33 30.62 15.07
C ALA A 115 12.84 29.51 14.15
N TYR A 116 14.09 29.62 13.68
CA TYR A 116 14.76 28.64 12.84
C TYR A 116 14.90 27.29 13.53
N GLN A 117 15.31 27.25 14.80
CA GLN A 117 15.36 26.02 15.59
C GLN A 117 13.98 25.36 15.77
N ARG A 118 12.94 26.16 16.02
CA ARG A 118 11.56 25.64 16.12
C ARG A 118 11.08 25.05 14.81
N LEU A 119 11.44 25.67 13.69
CA LEU A 119 11.13 25.19 12.34
C LEU A 119 11.81 23.84 12.07
N HIS A 120 13.12 23.75 12.30
CA HIS A 120 13.88 22.49 12.17
C HIS A 120 13.34 21.39 13.07
N LYS A 121 13.02 21.70 14.33
CA LYS A 121 12.38 20.75 15.23
C LYS A 121 11.03 20.29 14.70
N ALA A 122 10.19 21.19 14.18
CA ALA A 122 8.89 20.83 13.62
C ALA A 122 9.03 19.94 12.36
N TYR A 123 10.04 20.18 11.52
CA TYR A 123 10.33 19.31 10.38
C TYR A 123 10.82 17.93 10.83
N ALA A 124 11.76 17.87 11.77
CA ALA A 124 12.25 16.61 12.34
C ALA A 124 11.12 15.83 13.04
N ASP A 125 10.28 16.50 13.81
CA ASP A 125 9.11 15.89 14.46
C ASP A 125 8.10 15.38 13.42
N ARG A 126 7.91 16.08 12.30
CA ARG A 126 7.04 15.64 11.19
C ARG A 126 7.62 14.45 10.43
N GLU A 127 8.92 14.44 10.16
CA GLU A 127 9.60 13.28 9.55
C GLU A 127 9.54 12.07 10.48
N ALA A 128 9.71 12.27 11.80
CA ALA A 128 9.63 11.22 12.81
C ALA A 128 8.20 10.71 13.05
N ALA A 129 7.18 11.58 12.95
CA ALA A 129 5.78 11.22 13.16
C ALA A 129 5.17 10.42 11.99
N GLY A 130 5.81 10.39 10.82
CA GLY A 130 5.26 9.75 9.62
C GLY A 130 4.07 10.51 9.01
N PRO A 131 3.47 9.99 7.93
CA PRO A 131 2.28 10.60 7.32
C PRO A 131 1.12 10.67 8.33
N VAL A 132 0.28 11.71 8.22
CA VAL A 132 -0.92 11.84 9.05
C VAL A 132 -1.75 10.56 8.87
N PRO A 133 -2.11 9.84 9.96
CA PRO A 133 -2.88 8.62 9.86
C PRO A 133 -4.18 8.89 9.12
N ARG A 134 -4.40 8.16 8.02
CA ARG A 134 -5.68 8.19 7.30
C ARG A 134 -6.75 7.51 8.15
N GLU A 135 -7.98 7.97 8.00
CA GLU A 135 -9.13 7.31 8.63
C GLU A 135 -9.23 5.88 8.09
N MET A 136 -9.22 4.87 8.97
CA MET A 136 -9.50 3.49 8.59
C MET A 136 -11.01 3.26 8.53
N ARG A 137 -11.51 2.71 7.41
CA ARG A 137 -12.93 2.40 7.22
C ARG A 137 -13.14 0.91 7.04
N ALA A 138 -13.95 0.35 7.93
CA ALA A 138 -14.40 -1.03 7.80
C ALA A 138 -15.45 -1.18 6.70
N GLY A 139 -15.41 -2.31 5.98
CA GLY A 139 -16.48 -2.68 5.06
C GLY A 139 -17.81 -2.94 5.78
N PRO A 140 -18.95 -2.84 5.08
CA PRO A 140 -20.23 -3.24 5.66
C PRO A 140 -20.22 -4.74 5.95
N THR A 141 -20.62 -5.11 7.18
CA THR A 141 -20.63 -6.52 7.62
C THR A 141 -21.99 -6.95 8.17
N GLU A 142 -22.96 -6.03 8.24
CA GLU A 142 -24.26 -6.32 8.80
C GLU A 142 -25.08 -7.19 7.83
N PRO A 143 -25.51 -8.39 8.25
CA PRO A 143 -26.33 -9.26 7.42
C PRO A 143 -27.70 -8.64 7.16
N LEU A 144 -28.22 -8.81 5.94
CA LEU A 144 -29.59 -8.43 5.62
C LEU A 144 -30.61 -9.26 6.42
N PRO A 145 -31.77 -8.70 6.76
CA PRO A 145 -32.88 -9.47 7.28
C PRO A 145 -33.22 -10.66 6.35
N PRO A 146 -33.59 -11.85 6.88
CA PRO A 146 -33.76 -13.06 6.05
C PRO A 146 -34.70 -12.89 4.85
N ALA A 147 -35.80 -12.14 5.00
CA ALA A 147 -36.75 -11.89 3.92
C ALA A 147 -36.20 -10.91 2.85
N GLU A 148 -35.31 -10.00 3.23
CA GLU A 148 -34.61 -9.09 2.31
C GLU A 148 -33.51 -9.84 1.56
N ARG A 149 -32.72 -10.65 2.28
CA ARG A 149 -31.73 -11.55 1.66
C ARG A 149 -32.36 -12.46 0.64
N GLY A 150 -33.44 -13.16 1.00
CA GLY A 150 -34.14 -14.06 0.07
C GLY A 150 -34.67 -13.35 -1.17
N ARG A 151 -35.09 -12.08 -1.06
CA ARG A 151 -35.48 -11.26 -2.23
C ARG A 151 -34.28 -10.90 -3.10
N ALA A 152 -33.18 -10.44 -2.49
CA ALA A 152 -31.96 -10.10 -3.21
C ALA A 152 -31.36 -11.30 -3.95
N VAL A 153 -31.31 -12.47 -3.30
CA VAL A 153 -30.86 -13.74 -3.90
C VAL A 153 -31.73 -14.10 -5.11
N ASN A 154 -33.06 -14.10 -4.94
CA ASN A 154 -33.96 -14.43 -6.05
C ASN A 154 -33.85 -13.42 -7.21
N GLN A 155 -33.66 -12.14 -6.91
CA GLN A 155 -33.47 -11.10 -7.92
C GLN A 155 -32.21 -11.36 -8.76
N LEU A 156 -31.07 -11.63 -8.12
CA LEU A 156 -29.82 -11.95 -8.83
C LEU A 156 -29.94 -13.22 -9.65
N VAL A 157 -30.56 -14.28 -9.11
CA VAL A 157 -30.77 -15.56 -9.79
C VAL A 157 -31.62 -15.39 -11.04
N GLU A 158 -32.78 -14.75 -10.93
CA GLU A 158 -33.69 -14.53 -12.07
C GLU A 158 -33.08 -13.61 -13.11
N LEU A 159 -32.34 -12.58 -12.69
CA LEU A 159 -31.67 -11.68 -13.61
C LEU A 159 -30.52 -12.37 -14.34
N ALA A 160 -29.71 -13.18 -13.64
CA ALA A 160 -28.64 -13.96 -14.24
C ALA A 160 -29.19 -14.93 -15.31
N ARG A 161 -30.32 -15.59 -15.04
CA ARG A 161 -31.01 -16.46 -16.02
C ARG A 161 -31.40 -15.71 -17.28
N ARG A 162 -32.07 -14.56 -17.14
CA ARG A 162 -32.51 -13.75 -18.28
C ARG A 162 -31.34 -13.17 -19.07
N ALA A 163 -30.29 -12.73 -18.38
CA ALA A 163 -29.10 -12.11 -18.97
C ALA A 163 -28.26 -13.06 -19.85
N VAL A 164 -28.43 -14.39 -19.71
CA VAL A 164 -27.83 -15.36 -20.64
C VAL A 164 -28.30 -15.09 -22.07
N ASP A 165 -29.61 -14.94 -22.25
CA ASP A 165 -30.26 -14.81 -23.56
C ASP A 165 -30.47 -13.35 -23.98
N GLN A 166 -30.50 -12.41 -23.03
CA GLN A 166 -30.84 -11.01 -23.29
C GLN A 166 -29.68 -10.06 -22.99
N PRO A 167 -29.06 -9.43 -24.00
CA PRO A 167 -27.91 -8.53 -23.80
C PRO A 167 -28.19 -7.32 -22.90
N MET A 168 -29.42 -6.78 -22.91
CA MET A 168 -29.79 -5.64 -22.06
C MET A 168 -29.79 -6.01 -20.57
N ASP A 169 -30.22 -7.23 -20.24
CA ASP A 169 -30.25 -7.71 -18.86
C ASP A 169 -28.84 -7.96 -18.31
N ARG A 170 -27.79 -8.02 -19.16
CA ARG A 170 -26.39 -8.13 -18.70
C ARG A 170 -25.89 -6.85 -18.02
N ALA A 171 -26.24 -5.69 -18.55
CA ALA A 171 -25.88 -4.42 -17.93
C ALA A 171 -26.60 -4.24 -16.59
N GLN A 172 -27.88 -4.64 -16.55
CA GLN A 172 -28.63 -4.66 -15.29
C GLN A 172 -28.02 -5.64 -14.28
N LEU A 173 -27.62 -6.84 -14.73
CA LEU A 173 -26.96 -7.82 -13.86
C LEU A 173 -25.67 -7.27 -13.26
N ALA A 174 -24.82 -6.63 -14.06
CA ALA A 174 -23.58 -6.03 -13.58
C ALA A 174 -23.84 -5.00 -12.47
N GLY A 175 -24.82 -4.11 -12.66
CA GLY A 175 -25.19 -3.12 -11.64
C GLY A 175 -25.75 -3.75 -10.36
N GLU A 176 -26.62 -4.75 -10.47
CA GLU A 176 -27.20 -5.44 -9.30
C GLU A 176 -26.14 -6.25 -8.54
N VAL A 177 -25.20 -6.88 -9.25
CA VAL A 177 -24.07 -7.57 -8.62
C VAL A 177 -23.18 -6.58 -7.87
N GLN A 178 -22.82 -5.44 -8.49
CA GLN A 178 -22.05 -4.40 -7.82
C GLN A 178 -22.75 -3.91 -6.55
N MET A 179 -24.07 -3.66 -6.60
CA MET A 179 -24.85 -3.26 -5.43
C MET A 179 -24.88 -4.34 -4.34
N ALA A 180 -25.05 -5.61 -4.71
CA ALA A 180 -25.07 -6.72 -3.77
C ALA A 180 -23.73 -6.90 -3.05
N LEU A 181 -22.62 -6.84 -3.79
CA LEU A 181 -21.27 -6.89 -3.20
C LEU A 181 -21.01 -5.67 -2.31
N ALA A 182 -21.40 -4.47 -2.78
CA ALA A 182 -21.21 -3.24 -2.03
C ALA A 182 -22.02 -3.18 -0.72
N ALA A 183 -23.13 -3.92 -0.63
CA ALA A 183 -23.97 -4.00 0.57
C ALA A 183 -23.34 -4.81 1.72
N GLY A 184 -22.37 -5.70 1.44
CA GLY A 184 -21.59 -6.41 2.46
C GLY A 184 -22.19 -7.71 3.02
N ASP A 185 -23.42 -8.08 2.67
CA ASP A 185 -23.96 -9.40 3.02
C ASP A 185 -23.48 -10.47 2.04
N GLN A 186 -22.35 -11.10 2.39
CA GLN A 186 -21.69 -12.16 1.61
C GLN A 186 -22.61 -13.33 1.20
N ALA A 187 -23.68 -13.57 1.97
CA ALA A 187 -24.59 -14.68 1.70
C ALA A 187 -25.41 -14.42 0.44
N VAL A 188 -25.71 -13.16 0.10
CA VAL A 188 -26.51 -12.82 -1.09
C VAL A 188 -25.86 -13.36 -2.36
N PHE A 189 -24.58 -13.06 -2.56
CA PHE A 189 -23.86 -13.52 -3.74
C PHE A 189 -23.62 -15.03 -3.71
N THR A 190 -23.16 -15.56 -2.58
CA THR A 190 -22.85 -16.99 -2.40
C THR A 190 -24.08 -17.88 -2.60
N GLU A 191 -25.22 -17.55 -1.98
CA GLU A 191 -26.47 -18.30 -2.14
C GLU A 191 -27.00 -18.21 -3.58
N SER A 192 -26.83 -17.06 -4.25
CA SER A 192 -27.23 -16.90 -5.66
C SER A 192 -26.42 -17.82 -6.58
N GLN A 193 -25.11 -17.95 -6.35
CA GLN A 193 -24.28 -18.90 -7.09
C GLN A 193 -24.72 -20.36 -6.85
N LEU A 194 -25.00 -20.72 -5.60
CA LEU A 194 -25.45 -22.07 -5.23
C LEU A 194 -26.81 -22.41 -5.85
N ALA A 195 -27.74 -21.45 -5.91
CA ALA A 195 -29.05 -21.61 -6.56
C ALA A 195 -28.95 -21.84 -8.08
N LEU A 196 -27.81 -21.50 -8.70
CA LEU A 196 -27.54 -21.66 -10.12
C LEU A 196 -26.67 -22.88 -10.46
N LEU A 197 -26.40 -23.80 -9.51
CA LEU A 197 -25.56 -24.99 -9.75
C LEU A 197 -26.01 -25.85 -10.94
N SER A 198 -27.32 -25.98 -11.15
CA SER A 198 -27.88 -26.73 -12.29
C SER A 198 -27.91 -25.93 -13.61
N GLN A 199 -27.45 -24.67 -13.60
CA GLN A 199 -27.50 -23.73 -14.72
C GLN A 199 -26.13 -23.08 -14.95
N PRO A 200 -25.14 -23.82 -15.48
CA PRO A 200 -23.74 -23.38 -15.54
C PRO A 200 -23.52 -22.05 -16.27
N ALA A 201 -24.26 -21.80 -17.35
CA ALA A 201 -24.14 -20.56 -18.12
C ALA A 201 -24.56 -19.32 -17.31
N ALA A 202 -25.68 -19.40 -16.58
CA ALA A 202 -26.16 -18.31 -15.73
C ALA A 202 -25.24 -18.12 -14.51
N ARG A 203 -24.78 -19.21 -13.90
CA ARG A 203 -23.79 -19.15 -12.81
C ARG A 203 -22.50 -18.48 -13.27
N GLN A 204 -21.95 -18.88 -14.41
CA GLN A 204 -20.70 -18.31 -14.93
C GLN A 204 -20.86 -16.82 -15.24
N LEU A 205 -21.99 -16.42 -15.80
CA LEU A 205 -22.27 -15.01 -16.07
C LEU A 205 -22.32 -14.19 -14.77
N LEU A 206 -23.00 -14.70 -13.74
CA LEU A 206 -23.04 -14.07 -12.40
C LEU A 206 -21.63 -13.93 -11.80
N VAL A 207 -20.82 -14.99 -11.86
CA VAL A 207 -19.43 -15.00 -11.36
C VAL A 207 -18.56 -13.99 -12.12
N ASN A 208 -18.66 -13.94 -13.45
CA ASN A 208 -17.89 -13.00 -14.25
C ASN A 208 -18.28 -11.55 -13.94
N CYS A 209 -19.58 -11.25 -13.74
CA CYS A 209 -20.00 -9.91 -13.32
C CYS A 209 -19.40 -9.50 -11.97
N ALA A 210 -19.29 -10.43 -11.01
CA ALA A 210 -18.65 -10.12 -9.72
C ALA A 210 -17.14 -9.95 -9.84
N ARG A 211 -16.48 -10.79 -10.63
CA ARG A 211 -15.05 -10.64 -10.95
C ARG A 211 -14.76 -9.29 -11.61
N ASP A 212 -15.62 -8.86 -12.54
CA ASP A 212 -15.50 -7.57 -13.20
C ASP A 212 -15.76 -6.40 -12.25
N ALA A 213 -16.75 -6.50 -11.35
CA ALA A 213 -17.06 -5.45 -10.38
C ALA A 213 -15.89 -5.19 -9.40
N ILE A 214 -15.13 -6.23 -9.06
CA ILE A 214 -13.93 -6.13 -8.21
C ILE A 214 -12.72 -5.67 -9.02
N ALA A 215 -12.53 -6.20 -10.23
CA ALA A 215 -11.36 -5.89 -11.05
C ALA A 215 -11.41 -4.50 -11.69
N PHE A 216 -12.60 -3.98 -11.97
CA PHE A 216 -12.82 -2.72 -12.67
C PHE A 216 -13.75 -1.79 -11.89
N PRO A 217 -13.36 -1.37 -10.66
CA PRO A 217 -14.26 -0.59 -9.84
C PRO A 217 -14.47 0.82 -10.42
N GLU A 218 -15.71 1.28 -10.38
CA GLU A 218 -16.10 2.63 -10.77
C GLU A 218 -16.55 3.41 -9.54
N VAL A 219 -15.97 4.59 -9.35
CA VAL A 219 -16.27 5.48 -8.21
C VAL A 219 -16.98 6.72 -8.72
N MET A 220 -18.19 6.95 -8.21
CA MET A 220 -18.96 8.16 -8.42
C MET A 220 -18.58 9.20 -7.36
N ARG A 221 -17.92 10.28 -7.76
CA ARG A 221 -17.51 11.38 -6.88
C ARG A 221 -18.66 12.32 -6.58
N LYS A 222 -18.52 13.12 -5.52
CA LYS A 222 -19.54 14.09 -5.06
C LYS A 222 -19.88 15.17 -6.09
N ASP A 223 -18.96 15.47 -6.99
CA ASP A 223 -19.14 16.41 -8.10
C ASP A 223 -19.86 15.79 -9.31
N GLY A 224 -20.20 14.49 -9.25
CA GLY A 224 -20.85 13.74 -10.32
C GLY A 224 -19.89 13.18 -11.36
N ALA A 225 -18.57 13.33 -11.18
CA ALA A 225 -17.58 12.68 -12.03
C ALA A 225 -17.52 11.18 -11.70
N VAL A 226 -17.33 10.36 -12.74
CA VAL A 226 -17.04 8.94 -12.60
C VAL A 226 -15.56 8.73 -12.88
N VAL A 227 -14.88 8.07 -11.96
CA VAL A 227 -13.50 7.61 -12.17
C VAL A 227 -13.52 6.08 -12.21
N SER A 228 -12.91 5.52 -13.25
CA SER A 228 -12.81 4.08 -13.44
C SER A 228 -11.38 3.64 -13.14
N PHE A 229 -11.24 2.61 -12.33
CA PHE A 229 -9.95 2.02 -12.00
C PHE A 229 -9.86 0.58 -12.50
N GLU A 230 -8.64 0.07 -12.48
CA GLU A 230 -8.31 -1.34 -12.53
C GLU A 230 -7.67 -1.73 -11.19
N LEU A 231 -8.09 -2.86 -10.62
CA LEU A 231 -7.47 -3.43 -9.45
C LEU A 231 -6.31 -4.34 -9.86
N TRP A 232 -5.15 -4.08 -9.27
CA TRP A 232 -3.91 -4.81 -9.47
C TRP A 232 -3.35 -5.25 -8.11
N ALA A 233 -2.37 -6.14 -8.13
CA ALA A 233 -1.64 -6.48 -6.92
C ALA A 233 -0.21 -6.91 -7.18
N LEU A 234 0.63 -6.71 -6.16
CA LEU A 234 1.90 -7.41 -5.99
C LEU A 234 1.69 -8.57 -5.00
N PRO A 235 1.81 -9.83 -5.43
CA PRO A 235 1.86 -10.93 -4.47
C PRO A 235 3.12 -10.80 -3.62
N PHE A 236 3.00 -11.08 -2.33
CA PHE A 236 4.03 -10.90 -1.33
C PHE A 236 4.04 -12.10 -0.39
N ALA A 237 5.17 -12.80 -0.34
CA ALA A 237 5.34 -13.97 0.50
C ALA A 237 6.45 -13.73 1.52
N PHE A 238 6.23 -14.07 2.78
CA PHE A 238 7.23 -13.88 3.82
C PHE A 238 7.12 -14.93 4.92
N SER A 239 8.23 -15.15 5.63
CA SER A 239 8.28 -15.99 6.82
C SER A 239 8.21 -15.14 8.09
N ARG A 240 7.71 -15.73 9.18
CA ARG A 240 7.76 -15.16 10.53
C ARG A 240 8.12 -16.25 11.52
N ALA A 241 8.86 -15.90 12.57
CA ALA A 241 9.13 -16.80 13.69
C ALA A 241 8.04 -16.71 14.78
N GLN A 242 7.34 -15.58 14.84
CA GLN A 242 6.30 -15.28 15.81
C GLN A 242 4.91 -15.49 15.21
N GLY A 243 3.92 -15.74 16.07
CA GLY A 243 2.53 -15.89 15.65
C GLY A 243 1.87 -14.58 15.19
N GLY A 244 0.75 -14.75 14.48
CA GLY A 244 -0.11 -13.66 13.98
C GLY A 244 0.41 -13.01 12.70
N VAL A 245 -0.39 -12.14 12.09
CA VAL A 245 0.03 -11.31 10.95
C VAL A 245 -0.64 -9.95 11.09
N TRP A 246 0.16 -8.89 11.10
CA TRP A 246 -0.38 -7.54 10.96
C TRP A 246 -0.63 -7.23 9.50
N TRP A 247 -1.72 -6.50 9.20
CA TRP A 247 -2.17 -6.29 7.82
C TRP A 247 -2.14 -4.83 7.36
N HIS A 248 -1.87 -3.85 8.23
CA HIS A 248 -1.87 -2.42 7.87
C HIS A 248 -0.47 -1.79 7.94
N PHE A 249 -0.01 -1.22 6.84
CA PHE A 249 1.35 -0.69 6.69
C PHE A 249 1.29 0.68 5.99
N PRO A 250 1.10 1.78 6.75
CA PRO A 250 0.96 3.14 6.19
C PRO A 250 2.07 3.55 5.23
N GLN A 251 3.29 3.07 5.47
CA GLN A 251 4.45 3.43 4.65
C GLN A 251 4.44 2.79 3.25
N LEU A 252 3.52 1.85 2.96
CA LEU A 252 3.37 1.28 1.61
C LEU A 252 2.94 2.34 0.59
N GLU A 253 2.32 3.45 0.99
CA GLU A 253 1.98 4.56 0.08
C GLU A 253 3.21 5.12 -0.65
N ARG A 254 4.41 4.98 -0.07
CA ARG A 254 5.67 5.41 -0.71
C ARG A 254 5.97 4.65 -2.00
N LEU A 255 5.32 3.49 -2.21
CA LEU A 255 5.41 2.73 -3.45
C LEU A 255 4.73 3.42 -4.63
N GLU A 256 3.79 4.35 -4.40
CA GLU A 256 3.00 4.95 -5.49
C GLU A 256 3.87 5.58 -6.56
N VAL A 257 4.76 6.50 -6.16
CA VAL A 257 5.68 7.19 -7.08
C VAL A 257 6.70 6.22 -7.68
N ALA A 258 7.34 5.40 -6.84
CA ALA A 258 8.37 4.48 -7.28
C ALA A 258 7.84 3.44 -8.29
N LEU A 259 6.63 2.94 -8.06
CA LEU A 259 5.99 1.96 -8.92
C LEU A 259 5.46 2.60 -10.20
N ALA A 260 4.87 3.80 -10.13
CA ALA A 260 4.44 4.55 -11.31
C ALA A 260 5.62 4.84 -12.25
N ASP A 261 6.74 5.32 -11.72
CA ASP A 261 7.98 5.59 -12.48
C ASP A 261 8.58 4.30 -13.07
N ALA A 262 8.59 3.23 -12.29
CA ALA A 262 9.14 1.96 -12.74
C ALA A 262 8.30 1.33 -13.86
N LEU A 263 6.97 1.41 -13.75
CA LEU A 263 6.01 0.90 -14.70
C LEU A 263 5.70 1.84 -15.85
N GLU A 264 6.28 3.05 -15.88
CA GLU A 264 6.04 4.06 -16.93
C GLU A 264 4.54 4.43 -17.04
N VAL A 265 3.86 4.57 -15.89
CA VAL A 265 2.48 5.07 -15.82
C VAL A 265 2.48 6.57 -16.16
N PRO A 266 1.53 7.07 -16.96
CA PRO A 266 1.47 8.49 -17.31
C PRO A 266 1.39 9.40 -16.06
N GLU A 267 2.15 10.51 -16.05
CA GLU A 267 2.24 11.43 -14.88
C GLU A 267 0.89 12.00 -14.40
N GLN A 268 -0.10 12.08 -15.29
CA GLN A 268 -1.43 12.58 -14.97
C GLN A 268 -2.40 11.49 -14.48
N SER A 269 -2.01 10.23 -14.61
CA SER A 269 -2.83 9.09 -14.24
C SER A 269 -2.65 8.71 -12.79
N ILE A 270 -3.71 8.16 -12.22
CA ILE A 270 -3.72 7.70 -10.83
C ILE A 270 -3.06 6.33 -10.73
N LEU A 271 -2.14 6.17 -9.77
CA LEU A 271 -1.73 4.90 -9.19
C LEU A 271 -1.73 5.03 -7.67
N TRP A 272 -2.61 4.30 -6.98
CA TRP A 272 -2.72 4.33 -5.53
C TRP A 272 -2.46 2.97 -4.92
N ILE A 273 -1.61 2.91 -3.91
CA ILE A 273 -1.24 1.67 -3.23
C ILE A 273 -2.09 1.55 -1.98
N SER A 274 -2.72 0.40 -1.77
CA SER A 274 -3.41 0.11 -0.51
C SER A 274 -2.38 -0.07 0.60
N PRO A 275 -2.48 0.67 1.72
CA PRO A 275 -1.70 0.39 2.92
C PRO A 275 -2.06 -0.95 3.58
N THR A 276 -3.20 -1.52 3.21
CA THR A 276 -3.67 -2.80 3.71
C THR A 276 -3.23 -3.95 2.82
N LEU A 277 -2.51 -4.92 3.41
CA LEU A 277 -2.26 -6.24 2.86
C LEU A 277 -3.47 -7.14 3.05
N PHE A 278 -3.74 -7.99 2.07
CA PHE A 278 -4.74 -9.05 2.18
C PHE A 278 -4.03 -10.39 2.23
N THR A 279 -4.14 -11.11 3.35
CA THR A 279 -3.64 -12.48 3.43
C THR A 279 -4.56 -13.44 2.68
N LEU A 280 -4.06 -14.63 2.37
CA LEU A 280 -4.86 -15.71 1.80
C LEU A 280 -6.13 -15.99 2.61
N GLU A 281 -6.02 -16.03 3.94
CA GLU A 281 -7.13 -16.30 4.85
C GLU A 281 -8.20 -15.22 4.74
N MET A 282 -7.80 -13.95 4.74
CA MET A 282 -8.72 -12.81 4.62
C MET A 282 -9.47 -12.83 3.28
N LEU A 283 -8.77 -13.15 2.19
CA LEU A 283 -9.40 -13.29 0.88
C LEU A 283 -10.38 -14.47 0.83
N ASN A 284 -10.06 -15.59 1.47
CA ASN A 284 -10.91 -16.76 1.50
C ASN A 284 -12.15 -16.58 2.40
N GLU A 285 -12.00 -15.93 3.56
CA GLU A 285 -13.10 -15.74 4.53
C GLU A 285 -14.30 -15.03 3.91
N ARG A 286 -14.05 -14.09 2.99
CA ARG A 286 -15.06 -13.27 2.33
C ARG A 286 -15.15 -13.52 0.82
N ALA A 287 -14.51 -14.58 0.32
CA ALA A 287 -14.44 -14.92 -1.11
C ALA A 287 -14.08 -13.70 -1.99
N CYS A 288 -13.09 -12.91 -1.57
CA CYS A 288 -12.63 -11.67 -2.22
C CYS A 288 -13.69 -10.55 -2.34
N GLN A 289 -14.92 -10.71 -1.84
CA GLN A 289 -16.03 -9.77 -2.09
C GLN A 289 -15.76 -8.37 -1.53
N ASP A 290 -15.07 -8.28 -0.39
CA ASP A 290 -14.77 -7.01 0.30
C ASP A 290 -13.88 -6.07 -0.53
N LEU A 291 -13.14 -6.59 -1.51
CA LEU A 291 -12.29 -5.77 -2.38
C LEU A 291 -13.07 -4.77 -3.22
N VAL A 292 -14.38 -4.98 -3.41
CA VAL A 292 -15.27 -4.00 -4.06
C VAL A 292 -15.28 -2.65 -3.33
N GLN A 293 -14.96 -2.65 -2.03
CA GLN A 293 -14.93 -1.44 -1.19
C GLN A 293 -13.61 -0.67 -1.31
N LEU A 294 -12.56 -1.28 -1.87
CA LEU A 294 -11.21 -0.71 -1.81
C LEU A 294 -11.13 0.63 -2.55
N ALA A 295 -11.61 0.68 -3.79
CA ALA A 295 -11.61 1.89 -4.60
C ALA A 295 -12.41 3.07 -4.01
N PRO A 296 -13.69 2.90 -3.59
CA PRO A 296 -14.43 4.02 -3.01
C PRO A 296 -13.84 4.49 -1.67
N VAL A 297 -13.22 3.62 -0.89
CA VAL A 297 -12.55 4.00 0.38
C VAL A 297 -11.26 4.77 0.11
N MET A 298 -10.42 4.28 -0.82
CA MET A 298 -9.16 4.94 -1.17
C MET A 298 -9.39 6.28 -1.89
N ASP A 299 -10.37 6.39 -2.79
CA ASP A 299 -10.74 7.66 -3.44
C ASP A 299 -11.22 8.72 -2.43
N ALA A 300 -11.78 8.28 -1.30
CA ALA A 300 -12.15 9.16 -0.19
C ALA A 300 -10.96 9.62 0.68
N GLY A 301 -9.74 9.17 0.39
CA GLY A 301 -8.54 9.45 1.18
C GLY A 301 -8.45 8.64 2.48
N CYS A 302 -9.11 7.48 2.53
CA CYS A 302 -9.18 6.60 3.69
C CYS A 302 -8.49 5.26 3.42
N ASP A 303 -8.16 4.55 4.48
CA ASP A 303 -7.58 3.21 4.40
C ASP A 303 -8.68 2.17 4.58
N PHE A 304 -8.70 1.16 3.72
CA PHE A 304 -9.66 0.08 3.87
C PHE A 304 -9.23 -0.88 4.98
N ALA A 305 -10.13 -1.10 5.94
CA ALA A 305 -9.96 -2.04 7.03
C ALA A 305 -10.86 -3.27 6.78
N PRO A 306 -10.30 -4.45 6.48
CA PRO A 306 -11.07 -5.67 6.25
C PRO A 306 -11.73 -6.18 7.54
N LEU A 307 -11.15 -5.83 8.69
CA LEU A 307 -11.64 -6.17 10.03
C LEU A 307 -11.54 -4.94 10.93
N ASP A 308 -12.17 -5.00 12.11
CA ASP A 308 -12.02 -3.97 13.13
C ASP A 308 -10.54 -3.73 13.47
N PRO A 309 -10.00 -2.51 13.28
CA PRO A 309 -8.57 -2.25 13.45
C PRO A 309 -8.07 -2.49 14.88
N ASP A 310 -8.82 -2.04 15.89
CA ASP A 310 -8.41 -2.12 17.29
C ASP A 310 -8.34 -3.58 17.77
N SER A 311 -9.39 -4.36 17.47
CA SER A 311 -9.43 -5.80 17.73
C SER A 311 -8.34 -6.55 16.97
N SER A 312 -8.11 -6.20 15.70
CA SER A 312 -7.06 -6.81 14.89
C SER A 312 -5.68 -6.54 15.47
N ARG A 313 -5.41 -5.30 15.90
CA ARG A 313 -4.12 -4.93 16.49
C ARG A 313 -3.93 -5.65 17.81
N ALA A 314 -4.95 -5.71 18.67
CA ALA A 314 -4.89 -6.46 19.93
C ALA A 314 -4.60 -7.96 19.70
N THR A 315 -5.22 -8.56 18.68
CA THR A 315 -5.02 -9.97 18.31
C THR A 315 -3.59 -10.23 17.83
N TYR A 316 -3.08 -9.37 16.95
CA TYR A 316 -1.68 -9.42 16.49
C TYR A 316 -0.69 -9.24 17.64
N GLU A 317 -0.91 -8.26 18.52
CA GLU A 317 -0.06 -7.97 19.68
C GLU A 317 -0.02 -9.12 20.70
N ALA A 318 -1.12 -9.87 20.82
CA ALA A 318 -1.16 -11.08 21.63
C ALA A 318 -0.42 -12.23 20.94
N ALA A 319 -0.67 -12.45 19.65
CA ALA A 319 -0.09 -13.55 18.88
C ALA A 319 1.42 -13.39 18.67
N ARG A 320 1.95 -12.17 18.48
CA ARG A 320 3.38 -11.94 18.26
C ARG A 320 4.28 -12.34 19.44
N LYS A 321 3.69 -12.60 20.61
CA LYS A 321 4.39 -13.07 21.82
C LYS A 321 4.60 -14.59 21.82
N THR A 322 3.96 -15.33 20.93
CA THR A 322 4.13 -16.78 20.80
C THR A 322 5.20 -17.11 19.77
N ASN A 323 5.99 -18.16 20.02
CA ASN A 323 6.95 -18.69 19.05
C ASN A 323 6.22 -19.71 18.17
N GLU A 324 5.59 -19.22 17.13
CA GLU A 324 4.81 -20.00 16.18
C GLU A 324 5.26 -19.63 14.76
N PRO A 325 6.25 -20.35 14.21
CA PRO A 325 6.78 -20.04 12.90
C PRO A 325 5.74 -20.26 11.81
N GLN A 326 5.57 -19.26 10.95
CA GLN A 326 4.55 -19.25 9.90
C GLN A 326 5.12 -18.76 8.57
N LEU A 327 4.54 -19.28 7.49
CA LEU A 327 4.79 -18.87 6.12
C LEU A 327 3.52 -18.21 5.59
N VAL A 328 3.61 -16.94 5.22
CA VAL A 328 2.46 -16.11 4.88
C VAL A 328 2.51 -15.75 3.40
N LEU A 329 1.38 -15.91 2.73
CA LEU A 329 1.13 -15.37 1.40
C LEU A 329 0.07 -14.28 1.53
N ALA A 330 0.39 -13.11 1.00
CA ALA A 330 -0.47 -11.95 0.98
C ALA A 330 -0.36 -11.21 -0.37
N TRP A 331 -1.23 -10.24 -0.57
CA TRP A 331 -1.22 -9.35 -1.72
C TRP A 331 -1.19 -7.91 -1.24
N ILE A 332 -0.37 -7.08 -1.89
CA ILE A 332 -0.41 -5.61 -1.81
C ILE A 332 -1.28 -5.15 -2.98
N PRO A 333 -2.56 -4.80 -2.75
CA PRO A 333 -3.41 -4.30 -3.80
C PRO A 333 -3.05 -2.87 -4.17
N PHE A 334 -3.28 -2.50 -5.42
CA PHE A 334 -3.19 -1.12 -5.86
C PHE A 334 -4.18 -0.85 -6.98
N LEU A 335 -4.61 0.41 -7.07
CA LEU A 335 -5.55 0.89 -8.07
C LEU A 335 -4.78 1.69 -9.10
N VAL A 336 -5.08 1.44 -10.37
CA VAL A 336 -4.56 2.23 -11.48
C VAL A 336 -5.75 2.79 -12.26
N GLU A 337 -5.66 4.02 -12.75
CA GLU A 337 -6.68 4.55 -13.66
C GLU A 337 -6.84 3.62 -14.88
N ARG A 338 -8.10 3.32 -15.23
CA ARG A 338 -8.41 2.31 -16.25
C ARG A 338 -7.72 2.64 -17.58
N GLY A 339 -6.99 1.66 -18.12
CA GLY A 339 -6.23 1.78 -19.35
C GLY A 339 -4.89 2.52 -19.24
N ALA A 340 -4.51 3.04 -18.07
CA ALA A 340 -3.23 3.75 -17.90
C ALA A 340 -2.02 2.81 -17.83
N LEU A 341 -2.23 1.54 -17.46
CA LEU A 341 -1.18 0.51 -17.39
C LEU A 341 -1.59 -0.75 -18.17
N PRO A 342 -1.12 -0.93 -19.41
CA PRO A 342 -1.36 -2.17 -20.15
C PRO A 342 -0.68 -3.39 -19.49
N PRO A 343 -1.34 -4.57 -19.39
CA PRO A 343 -0.74 -5.79 -18.83
C PRO A 343 0.59 -6.20 -19.45
N GLU A 344 0.74 -6.09 -20.77
CA GLU A 344 2.00 -6.42 -21.46
C GLU A 344 3.14 -5.46 -21.07
N GLN A 345 2.83 -4.19 -20.83
CA GLN A 345 3.79 -3.20 -20.35
C GLN A 345 4.26 -3.57 -18.93
N ALA A 346 3.33 -3.90 -18.03
CA ALA A 346 3.66 -4.32 -16.68
C ALA A 346 4.53 -5.58 -16.67
N ARG A 347 4.22 -6.61 -17.49
CA ARG A 347 5.04 -7.82 -17.61
C ARG A 347 6.44 -7.52 -18.13
N ARG A 348 6.57 -6.65 -19.15
CA ARG A 348 7.86 -6.23 -19.71
C ARG A 348 8.71 -5.49 -18.67
N LEU A 349 8.09 -4.64 -17.85
CA LEU A 349 8.77 -3.80 -16.86
C LEU A 349 8.82 -4.43 -15.45
N ALA A 350 8.34 -5.67 -15.29
CA ALA A 350 8.18 -6.33 -14.00
C ALA A 350 9.45 -6.32 -13.15
N ARG A 351 10.63 -6.59 -13.75
CA ARG A 351 11.90 -6.58 -13.02
C ARG A 351 12.24 -5.18 -12.48
N LYS A 352 12.08 -4.15 -13.30
CA LYS A 352 12.33 -2.75 -12.89
C LYS A 352 11.37 -2.35 -11.77
N ALA A 353 10.11 -2.75 -11.85
CA ALA A 353 9.11 -2.54 -10.81
C ALA A 353 9.46 -3.24 -9.49
N LEU A 354 9.91 -4.50 -9.55
CA LEU A 354 10.34 -5.26 -8.37
C LEU A 354 11.58 -4.66 -7.71
N ASP A 355 12.58 -4.27 -8.51
CA ASP A 355 13.81 -3.64 -8.02
C ASP A 355 13.52 -2.31 -7.30
N ALA A 356 12.53 -1.54 -7.79
CA ALA A 356 12.08 -0.30 -7.17
C ALA A 356 11.20 -0.54 -5.93
N ALA A 357 10.31 -1.54 -5.96
CA ALA A 357 9.32 -1.78 -4.92
C ALA A 357 9.88 -2.52 -3.70
N MET A 358 10.75 -3.52 -3.89
CA MET A 358 11.19 -4.40 -2.82
C MET A 358 11.81 -3.66 -1.62
N PRO A 359 12.73 -2.69 -1.78
CA PRO A 359 13.30 -1.98 -0.64
C PRO A 359 12.25 -1.21 0.18
N LEU A 360 11.26 -0.63 -0.51
CA LEU A 360 10.18 0.14 0.13
C LEU A 360 9.19 -0.78 0.86
N VAL A 361 8.84 -1.93 0.26
CA VAL A 361 8.05 -2.97 0.94
C VAL A 361 8.76 -3.44 2.20
N GLN A 362 10.06 -3.76 2.10
CA GLN A 362 10.84 -4.23 3.24
C GLN A 362 10.90 -3.20 4.37
N GLN A 363 11.08 -1.93 4.04
CA GLN A 363 11.06 -0.84 5.01
C GLN A 363 9.69 -0.68 5.67
N ALA A 364 8.61 -0.66 4.86
CA ALA A 364 7.26 -0.47 5.35
C ALA A 364 6.81 -1.61 6.28
N VAL A 365 7.06 -2.86 5.87
CA VAL A 365 6.71 -4.04 6.68
C VAL A 365 7.57 -4.09 7.95
N GLY A 366 8.87 -3.85 7.84
CA GLY A 366 9.80 -3.88 8.97
C GLY A 366 9.56 -2.80 10.02
N ALA A 367 8.88 -1.70 9.67
CA ALA A 367 8.48 -0.67 10.61
C ALA A 367 7.37 -1.13 11.58
N GLU A 368 6.50 -2.05 11.14
CA GLU A 368 5.30 -2.46 11.90
C GLU A 368 5.38 -3.91 12.41
N MET A 369 6.13 -4.77 11.72
CA MET A 369 6.12 -6.21 11.96
C MET A 369 7.50 -6.84 11.72
N GLU A 370 7.95 -7.64 12.69
CA GLU A 370 9.11 -8.51 12.50
C GLU A 370 8.77 -9.65 11.54
N TYR A 371 9.59 -9.84 10.51
CA TYR A 371 9.49 -10.90 9.53
C TYR A 371 10.90 -11.41 9.15
N GLY A 372 10.95 -12.59 8.55
CA GLY A 372 12.17 -13.26 8.09
C GLY A 372 12.42 -13.03 6.59
N GLU A 373 12.69 -14.11 5.86
CA GLU A 373 12.81 -14.04 4.39
C GLU A 373 11.50 -13.60 3.76
N ALA A 374 11.60 -12.74 2.74
CA ALA A 374 10.48 -12.24 1.96
C ALA A 374 10.77 -12.26 0.46
N GLU A 375 9.72 -12.46 -0.33
CA GLU A 375 9.73 -12.51 -1.79
C GLU A 375 8.54 -11.70 -2.32
N LEU A 376 8.81 -10.81 -3.28
CA LEU A 376 7.81 -10.00 -3.95
C LEU A 376 7.69 -10.47 -5.41
N PHE A 377 6.47 -10.68 -5.87
CA PHE A 377 6.16 -11.15 -7.22
C PHE A 377 5.69 -9.99 -8.10
N ALA A 378 5.81 -10.18 -9.42
CA ALA A 378 5.54 -9.13 -10.40
C ALA A 378 4.13 -8.51 -10.23
N PRO A 379 4.00 -7.19 -10.44
CA PRO A 379 2.70 -6.53 -10.42
C PRO A 379 1.85 -7.03 -11.59
N LEU A 380 0.65 -7.51 -11.30
CA LEU A 380 -0.28 -8.06 -12.28
C LEU A 380 -1.72 -7.61 -11.98
N PRO A 381 -2.64 -7.65 -12.98
CA PRO A 381 -4.06 -7.45 -12.73
C PRO A 381 -4.56 -8.43 -11.66
N TRP A 382 -5.51 -8.00 -10.83
CA TRP A 382 -5.89 -8.69 -9.59
C TRP A 382 -6.03 -10.21 -9.72
N TRP A 383 -6.91 -10.69 -10.61
CA TRP A 383 -7.17 -12.13 -10.76
C TRP A 383 -5.94 -12.91 -11.25
N GLU A 384 -5.10 -12.31 -12.09
CA GLU A 384 -3.84 -12.92 -12.53
C GLU A 384 -2.81 -12.92 -11.39
N ALA A 385 -2.74 -11.84 -10.59
CA ALA A 385 -1.85 -11.74 -9.43
C ALA A 385 -2.18 -12.79 -8.36
N VAL A 386 -3.46 -13.01 -8.08
CA VAL A 386 -3.91 -14.04 -7.12
C VAL A 386 -3.56 -15.43 -7.63
N GLN A 387 -3.89 -15.75 -8.89
CA GLN A 387 -3.59 -17.05 -9.48
C GLN A 387 -2.08 -17.33 -9.53
N THR A 388 -1.29 -16.38 -10.03
CA THR A 388 0.16 -16.57 -10.18
C THR A 388 0.86 -16.63 -8.82
N GLY A 389 0.43 -15.81 -7.85
CA GLY A 389 0.93 -15.83 -6.48
C GLY A 389 0.72 -17.19 -5.80
N VAL A 390 -0.51 -17.72 -5.82
CA VAL A 390 -0.82 -19.04 -5.25
C VAL A 390 -0.07 -20.15 -5.98
N ARG A 391 -0.02 -20.11 -7.32
CA ARG A 391 0.68 -21.13 -8.11
C ARG A 391 2.17 -21.16 -7.82
N ALA A 392 2.84 -20.00 -7.79
CA ALA A 392 4.26 -19.91 -7.47
C ALA A 392 4.54 -20.42 -6.05
N TRP A 393 3.71 -20.02 -5.10
CA TRP A 393 3.79 -20.43 -3.71
C TRP A 393 3.62 -21.94 -3.51
N ASN A 394 2.56 -22.52 -4.07
CA ASN A 394 2.27 -23.95 -4.02
C ASN A 394 3.43 -24.77 -4.59
N ARG A 395 3.91 -24.41 -5.79
CA ARG A 395 5.02 -25.11 -6.46
C ARG A 395 6.32 -25.01 -5.67
N LYS A 396 6.65 -23.84 -5.12
CA LYS A 396 7.86 -23.63 -4.32
C LYS A 396 7.85 -24.50 -3.07
N ARG A 397 6.74 -24.48 -2.30
CA ARG A 397 6.62 -25.28 -1.07
C ARG A 397 6.65 -26.78 -1.35
N LEU A 398 5.84 -27.24 -2.31
CA LEU A 398 5.78 -28.64 -2.70
C LEU A 398 7.15 -29.14 -3.20
N GLY A 399 7.81 -28.35 -4.06
CA GLY A 399 9.11 -28.67 -4.62
C GLY A 399 10.22 -28.78 -3.57
N VAL A 400 10.27 -27.86 -2.60
CA VAL A 400 11.24 -27.94 -1.49
C VAL A 400 11.01 -29.17 -0.63
N THR A 401 9.76 -29.45 -0.24
CA THR A 401 9.43 -30.64 0.56
C THR A 401 9.80 -31.94 -0.17
N ALA A 402 9.45 -32.05 -1.45
CA ALA A 402 9.77 -33.22 -2.27
C ALA A 402 11.28 -33.39 -2.47
N ALA A 403 12.03 -32.30 -2.71
CA ALA A 403 13.48 -32.35 -2.92
C ALA A 403 14.23 -32.80 -1.65
N LEU A 404 13.84 -32.28 -0.48
CA LEU A 404 14.43 -32.67 0.80
C LEU A 404 14.20 -34.16 1.10
N LEU A 405 12.99 -34.65 0.87
CA LEU A 405 12.68 -36.07 1.00
C LEU A 405 13.45 -36.93 -0.01
N ALA A 406 13.46 -36.56 -1.29
CA ALA A 406 14.15 -37.28 -2.34
C ALA A 406 15.65 -37.45 -2.06
N ALA A 407 16.30 -36.41 -1.52
CA ALA A 407 17.71 -36.46 -1.11
C ALA A 407 17.97 -37.51 -0.03
N SER A 408 17.02 -37.71 0.90
CA SER A 408 17.10 -38.74 1.95
C SER A 408 16.71 -40.15 1.46
N ALA A 409 15.86 -40.22 0.43
CA ALA A 409 15.21 -41.44 -0.06
C ALA A 409 15.99 -42.15 -1.18
N GLY A 410 16.99 -41.50 -1.77
CA GLY A 410 17.73 -42.03 -2.94
C GLY A 410 17.16 -41.59 -4.30
N GLY A 411 16.22 -40.66 -4.31
CA GLY A 411 15.67 -40.05 -5.53
C GLY A 411 14.15 -39.85 -5.51
N VAL A 412 13.65 -39.06 -6.47
CA VAL A 412 12.22 -38.74 -6.61
C VAL A 412 11.39 -39.98 -7.01
N GLN A 413 12.01 -40.96 -7.66
CA GLN A 413 11.34 -42.18 -8.13
C GLN A 413 10.86 -43.08 -6.98
N GLU A 414 11.40 -42.88 -5.77
CA GLU A 414 11.05 -43.60 -4.56
C GLU A 414 9.87 -42.94 -3.81
N LEU A 415 9.36 -41.81 -4.31
CA LEU A 415 8.27 -41.06 -3.70
C LEU A 415 6.92 -41.39 -4.35
N GLU A 416 5.88 -41.34 -3.53
CA GLU A 416 4.47 -41.32 -3.92
C GLU A 416 3.75 -40.23 -3.12
N ALA A 417 2.74 -39.60 -3.71
CA ALA A 417 1.96 -38.56 -3.07
C ALA A 417 0.51 -39.00 -2.88
N VAL A 418 -0.04 -38.70 -1.71
CA VAL A 418 -1.45 -38.85 -1.40
C VAL A 418 -1.98 -37.51 -0.95
N ALA A 419 -3.04 -37.05 -1.59
CA ALA A 419 -3.64 -35.77 -1.27
C ALA A 419 -5.06 -35.95 -0.75
N GLU A 420 -5.40 -35.19 0.29
CA GLU A 420 -6.72 -35.14 0.90
C GLU A 420 -7.17 -33.68 0.97
N TYR A 421 -8.40 -33.40 0.52
CA TYR A 421 -8.95 -32.05 0.62
C TYR A 421 -9.29 -31.72 2.08
N GLN A 422 -8.73 -30.63 2.59
CA GLN A 422 -8.97 -30.10 3.93
C GLN A 422 -9.69 -28.75 3.81
N PRO A 423 -11.00 -28.68 4.13
CA PRO A 423 -11.76 -27.43 4.07
C PRO A 423 -11.16 -26.31 4.93
N GLU A 424 -10.56 -26.65 6.07
CA GLU A 424 -9.93 -25.69 7.00
C GLU A 424 -8.69 -25.02 6.37
N LEU A 425 -7.96 -25.76 5.53
CA LEU A 425 -6.82 -25.22 4.79
C LEU A 425 -7.24 -24.49 3.51
N GLN A 426 -8.52 -24.59 3.12
CA GLN A 426 -9.00 -24.20 1.78
C GLN A 426 -8.07 -24.77 0.69
N GLY A 427 -7.74 -26.06 0.81
CA GLY A 427 -6.65 -26.67 0.06
C GLY A 427 -6.58 -28.18 0.23
N TYR A 428 -5.59 -28.79 -0.43
CA TYR A 428 -5.25 -30.19 -0.27
C TYR A 428 -4.05 -30.33 0.65
N GLU A 429 -4.15 -31.20 1.66
CA GLU A 429 -2.97 -31.66 2.40
C GLU A 429 -2.30 -32.77 1.60
N VAL A 430 -1.07 -32.54 1.14
CA VAL A 430 -0.32 -33.51 0.32
C VAL A 430 0.70 -34.23 1.19
N GLY A 431 0.44 -35.51 1.48
CA GLY A 431 1.36 -36.40 2.17
C GLY A 431 2.28 -37.13 1.19
N PHE A 432 3.59 -37.00 1.37
CA PHE A 432 4.60 -37.75 0.63
C PHE A 432 4.98 -39.03 1.37
N ARG A 433 4.97 -40.16 0.67
CA ARG A 433 5.34 -41.49 1.17
C ARG A 433 6.52 -42.04 0.41
N LEU A 434 7.30 -42.88 1.07
CA LEU A 434 8.27 -43.75 0.40
C LEU A 434 7.53 -44.95 -0.16
N ARG A 435 7.86 -45.37 -1.38
CA ARG A 435 7.26 -46.55 -2.01
C ARG A 435 7.34 -47.77 -1.10
N GLY A 436 6.20 -48.44 -0.95
CA GLY A 436 6.07 -49.62 -0.09
C GLY A 436 5.93 -49.30 1.41
N ARG A 437 5.83 -48.02 1.81
CA ARG A 437 5.47 -47.60 3.17
C ARG A 437 4.12 -46.91 3.18
N GLU A 438 3.31 -47.21 4.19
CA GLU A 438 1.99 -46.58 4.35
C GLU A 438 2.06 -45.21 5.03
N GLU A 439 3.09 -44.97 5.86
CA GLU A 439 3.25 -43.71 6.59
C GLU A 439 3.80 -42.58 5.73
N SER A 440 3.18 -41.41 5.84
CA SER A 440 3.66 -40.17 5.23
C SER A 440 4.94 -39.69 5.93
N ALA A 441 6.00 -39.49 5.15
CA ALA A 441 7.30 -39.00 5.60
C ALA A 441 7.37 -37.47 5.71
N ALA A 442 6.59 -36.75 4.91
CA ALA A 442 6.38 -35.30 5.06
C ALA A 442 5.02 -34.89 4.49
N HIS A 443 4.60 -33.67 4.82
CA HIS A 443 3.39 -33.07 4.30
C HIS A 443 3.65 -31.68 3.75
N ALA A 444 2.87 -31.27 2.77
CA ALA A 444 2.85 -29.92 2.23
C ALA A 444 1.43 -29.54 1.80
N PRO A 445 0.93 -28.35 2.17
CA PRO A 445 -0.37 -27.90 1.70
C PRO A 445 -0.29 -27.45 0.24
N TRP A 446 -1.37 -27.69 -0.50
CA TRP A 446 -1.62 -27.19 -1.84
C TRP A 446 -2.91 -26.38 -1.84
N LEU A 447 -2.77 -25.06 -1.86
CA LEU A 447 -3.86 -24.13 -1.59
C LEU A 447 -4.75 -23.92 -2.83
N VAL A 448 -6.06 -23.75 -2.60
CA VAL A 448 -6.99 -23.27 -3.64
C VAL A 448 -6.75 -21.77 -3.85
N THR A 449 -6.88 -21.32 -5.10
CA THR A 449 -6.75 -19.90 -5.45
C THR A 449 -7.99 -19.14 -4.92
N PRO A 450 -7.82 -18.06 -4.12
CA PRO A 450 -8.94 -17.23 -3.69
C PRO A 450 -9.69 -16.64 -4.87
N ASP A 451 -11.02 -16.66 -4.80
CA ASP A 451 -11.92 -16.15 -5.82
C ASP A 451 -13.29 -15.85 -5.20
N VAL A 452 -14.16 -15.16 -5.94
CA VAL A 452 -15.59 -15.06 -5.61
C VAL A 452 -16.32 -16.40 -5.77
N ALA A 453 -15.73 -17.34 -6.50
CA ALA A 453 -16.19 -18.69 -6.72
C ALA A 453 -15.02 -19.69 -6.76
N PRO A 454 -14.36 -20.00 -5.63
CA PRO A 454 -13.17 -20.86 -5.61
C PRO A 454 -13.42 -22.24 -6.22
N GLU A 455 -12.53 -22.67 -7.12
CA GLU A 455 -12.67 -23.94 -7.84
C GLU A 455 -11.67 -24.99 -7.35
N ARG A 456 -12.12 -25.88 -6.48
CA ARG A 456 -11.31 -26.99 -5.96
C ARG A 456 -10.77 -27.89 -7.08
N ASP A 457 -11.57 -28.16 -8.10
CA ASP A 457 -11.19 -29.06 -9.21
C ASP A 457 -10.08 -28.47 -10.09
N GLU A 458 -9.94 -27.13 -10.13
CA GLU A 458 -8.79 -26.47 -10.75
C GLU A 458 -7.51 -26.68 -9.93
N ALA A 459 -7.59 -26.51 -8.61
CA ALA A 459 -6.46 -26.75 -7.72
C ALA A 459 -5.96 -28.20 -7.80
N TRP A 460 -6.88 -29.18 -7.87
CA TRP A 460 -6.54 -30.59 -8.08
C TRP A 460 -5.81 -30.83 -9.40
N ARG A 461 -6.30 -30.23 -10.50
CA ARG A 461 -5.68 -30.37 -11.81
C ARG A 461 -4.25 -29.82 -11.83
N ASP A 462 -4.01 -28.61 -11.28
CA ASP A 462 -2.66 -28.04 -11.22
C ASP A 462 -1.73 -28.86 -10.30
N LEU A 463 -2.24 -29.42 -9.18
CA LEU A 463 -1.47 -30.33 -8.33
C LEU A 463 -1.06 -31.60 -9.08
N ALA A 464 -2.02 -32.25 -9.76
CA ALA A 464 -1.81 -33.47 -10.51
C ALA A 464 -0.83 -33.26 -11.66
N GLU A 465 -0.93 -32.14 -12.38
CA GLU A 465 0.02 -31.75 -13.43
C GLU A 465 1.42 -31.51 -12.85
N CYS A 466 1.54 -30.77 -11.74
CA CYS A 466 2.82 -30.49 -11.10
C CYS A 466 3.54 -31.77 -10.64
N LEU A 467 2.84 -32.71 -10.00
CA LEU A 467 3.43 -33.96 -9.54
C LEU A 467 3.76 -34.91 -10.70
N LYS A 468 2.91 -34.91 -11.74
CA LYS A 468 3.18 -35.66 -12.97
C LYS A 468 4.43 -35.16 -13.68
N GLU A 469 4.64 -33.85 -13.79
CA GLU A 469 5.87 -33.25 -14.33
C GLU A 469 7.11 -33.65 -13.52
N ALA A 470 6.98 -33.79 -12.21
CA ALA A 470 8.04 -34.28 -11.32
C ALA A 470 8.24 -35.81 -11.34
N GLY A 471 7.37 -36.56 -12.02
CA GLY A 471 7.42 -38.03 -12.05
C GLY A 471 6.97 -38.71 -10.74
N ILE A 472 6.22 -38.00 -9.90
CA ILE A 472 5.70 -38.51 -8.62
C ILE A 472 4.25 -38.96 -8.82
N PRO A 473 3.91 -40.25 -8.61
CA PRO A 473 2.53 -40.71 -8.65
C PRO A 473 1.67 -40.02 -7.59
N LEU A 474 0.46 -39.59 -7.98
CA LEU A 474 -0.52 -38.96 -7.09
C LEU A 474 -1.77 -39.84 -6.98
N SER A 475 -2.29 -39.99 -5.77
CA SER A 475 -3.61 -40.54 -5.50
C SER A 475 -4.43 -39.61 -4.61
N GLU A 476 -5.75 -39.60 -4.81
CA GLU A 476 -6.68 -38.82 -3.99
C GLU A 476 -7.26 -39.73 -2.90
N THR A 477 -7.26 -39.24 -1.65
CA THR A 477 -8.04 -39.83 -0.58
C THR A 477 -9.28 -38.97 -0.38
N LEU A 478 -10.45 -39.54 -0.64
CA LEU A 478 -11.71 -38.91 -0.25
C LEU A 478 -11.86 -39.10 1.26
N ALA A 479 -11.93 -37.98 2.00
CA ALA A 479 -12.24 -38.01 3.43
C ALA A 479 -13.50 -38.87 3.65
N LYS A 480 -13.43 -39.84 4.57
CA LYS A 480 -14.63 -40.54 5.03
C LYS A 480 -15.44 -39.50 5.82
N PHE A 481 -16.54 -39.01 5.25
CA PHE A 481 -17.50 -38.20 5.99
C PHE A 481 -17.87 -38.93 7.28
N HIS A 482 -17.51 -38.36 8.43
CA HIS A 482 -17.85 -38.87 9.75
C HIS A 482 -19.20 -38.34 10.21
#